data_AF-A0A3B9ITP7-F1
#
_entry.id   AF-A0A3B9ITP7-F1
#
_cell.length_a   1.000
_cell.length_b   1.000
_cell.length_c   1.000
_cell.angle_alpha   90.00
_cell.angle_beta   90.00
_cell.angle_gamma   90.00
#
_symmetry.space_group_name_H-M   'P 1'
#
loop_
_entity.id
_entity.type
_entity.pdbx_description
1 polymer ?
#
loop_
_entity_poly.entity_id
_entity_poly.type
_entity_poly.pdbx_seq_one_letter_code
_entity_poly.pdbx_strand_id
1 'polypeptide(L)'
;MALITTTVGRTLGNLDDARMWRPLGIGIAGSAILMGVLWWLAVGWVDATGLTGIGWLDTTISYAGDFAVIVISAWLLFVPITSAVMGLVIDEVAGVVERRSYPGLPPAKGAGFWASLWSGVRFGVFALLLNLLVLPLYFVPVVNLVLFVGLNGILLSREYFELAALRRLGTAEAKAMRLRHRTTLFVHGAAVSFL
;
A
#
# COMPACT_ATOMS: atom_id res chain seq x y z
N MET A 1 -1.10 21.35 13.91
CA MET A 1 -2.36 20.62 14.18
C MET A 1 -3.55 21.20 13.41
N ALA A 2 -3.76 22.52 13.40
CA ALA A 2 -4.88 23.18 12.68
C ALA A 2 -4.89 22.98 11.14
N LEU A 3 -3.73 22.79 10.50
CA LEU A 3 -3.64 22.48 9.07
C LEU A 3 -4.12 21.07 8.72
N ILE A 4 -3.98 20.10 9.64
CA ILE A 4 -4.30 18.68 9.44
C ILE A 4 -5.82 18.46 9.47
N THR A 5 -6.52 19.11 10.41
CA THR A 5 -7.98 18.99 10.54
C THR A 5 -8.72 19.57 9.33
N THR A 6 -8.22 20.67 8.76
CA THR A 6 -8.82 21.30 7.58
C THR A 6 -8.63 20.50 6.29
N THR A 7 -7.50 19.79 6.12
CA THR A 7 -7.29 18.92 4.96
C THR A 7 -8.11 17.64 5.06
N VAL A 8 -8.19 17.02 6.24
CA VAL A 8 -9.00 15.82 6.48
C VAL A 8 -10.48 16.07 6.23
N GLY A 9 -11.03 17.20 6.70
CA GLY A 9 -12.43 17.56 6.45
C GLY A 9 -12.74 17.77 4.95
N ARG A 10 -11.79 18.32 4.19
CA ARG A 10 -11.93 18.48 2.74
C ARG A 10 -11.81 17.16 1.98
N THR A 11 -10.96 16.22 2.41
CA THR A 11 -10.89 14.88 1.81
C THR A 11 -12.13 14.06 2.09
N LEU A 12 -12.70 14.13 3.30
CA LEU A 12 -13.95 13.44 3.62
C LEU A 12 -15.12 13.97 2.77
N GLY A 13 -15.22 15.28 2.57
CA GLY A 13 -16.24 15.86 1.69
C GLY A 13 -16.10 15.46 0.22
N ASN A 14 -14.94 14.97 -0.22
CA ASN A 14 -14.74 14.45 -1.57
C ASN A 14 -15.28 13.02 -1.74
N LEU A 15 -15.42 12.24 -0.65
CA LEU A 15 -15.92 10.85 -0.69
C LEU A 15 -17.41 10.76 -1.07
N ASP A 16 -18.17 11.83 -0.86
CA ASP A 16 -19.59 11.92 -1.23
C ASP A 16 -19.82 11.96 -2.76
N ASP A 17 -18.76 12.14 -3.56
CA ASP A 17 -18.88 12.10 -5.02
C ASP A 17 -19.10 10.66 -5.51
N ALA A 18 -20.21 10.43 -6.22
CA ALA A 18 -20.54 9.16 -6.86
C ALA A 18 -19.37 8.61 -7.71
N ARG A 19 -18.54 9.49 -8.27
CA ARG A 19 -17.38 9.15 -9.10
C ARG A 19 -16.22 8.53 -8.31
N MET A 20 -16.19 8.65 -6.99
CA MET A 20 -15.15 8.09 -6.13
C MET A 20 -15.38 6.60 -5.81
N TRP A 21 -16.62 6.10 -5.95
CA TRP A 21 -16.97 4.70 -5.68
C TRP A 21 -16.39 3.72 -6.68
N ARG A 22 -16.29 4.10 -7.96
CA ARG A 22 -15.66 3.27 -8.98
C ARG A 22 -14.18 2.99 -8.67
N PRO A 23 -13.32 4.00 -8.45
CA PRO A 23 -11.93 3.76 -8.08
C PRO A 23 -11.81 2.99 -6.75
N LEU A 24 -12.64 3.30 -5.75
CA LEU A 24 -12.68 2.55 -4.49
C LEU A 24 -13.02 1.07 -4.70
N GLY A 25 -14.04 0.77 -5.52
CA GLY A 25 -14.45 -0.60 -5.85
C GLY A 25 -13.38 -1.37 -6.61
N ILE A 26 -12.71 -0.75 -7.58
CA ILE A 26 -11.55 -1.33 -8.27
C ILE A 26 -10.43 -1.61 -7.26
N GLY A 27 -10.21 -0.69 -6.32
CA GLY A 27 -9.24 -0.84 -5.24
C GLY A 27 -9.48 -2.08 -4.38
N ILE A 28 -10.71 -2.20 -3.87
CA ILE A 28 -11.12 -3.31 -3.01
C ILE A 28 -11.09 -4.64 -3.78
N ALA A 29 -11.69 -4.68 -4.96
CA ALA A 29 -11.75 -5.89 -5.78
C ALA A 29 -10.36 -6.34 -6.24
N GLY A 30 -9.53 -5.40 -6.72
CA GLY A 30 -8.16 -5.67 -7.13
C GLY A 30 -7.31 -6.23 -5.98
N SER A 31 -7.45 -5.65 -4.78
CA SER A 31 -6.73 -6.12 -3.59
C SER A 31 -7.19 -7.52 -3.18
N ALA A 32 -8.50 -7.78 -3.19
CA ALA A 32 -9.07 -9.08 -2.83
C ALA A 32 -8.64 -10.18 -3.82
N ILE A 33 -8.64 -9.88 -5.13
CA ILE A 33 -8.20 -10.84 -6.16
C ILE A 33 -6.71 -11.15 -6.00
N LEU A 34 -5.86 -10.13 -5.87
CA LEU A 34 -4.41 -10.33 -5.67
C LEU A 34 -4.11 -11.14 -4.41
N MET A 35 -4.79 -10.83 -3.30
CA MET A 35 -4.65 -11.58 -2.06
C MET A 35 -5.09 -13.03 -2.23
N GLY A 36 -6.24 -13.27 -2.88
CA GLY A 36 -6.74 -14.62 -3.13
C GLY A 36 -5.82 -15.46 -4.01
N VAL A 37 -5.20 -14.87 -5.04
CA VAL A 37 -4.22 -15.56 -5.89
C VAL A 37 -2.96 -15.92 -5.12
N LEU A 38 -2.41 -14.97 -4.35
CA LEU A 38 -1.20 -15.20 -3.55
C LEU A 38 -1.44 -16.25 -2.45
N TRP A 39 -2.62 -16.21 -1.82
CA TRP A 39 -3.09 -17.21 -0.88
C TRP A 39 -3.12 -18.62 -1.51
N TRP A 40 -3.78 -18.74 -2.67
CA TRP A 40 -3.89 -20.01 -3.38
C TRP A 40 -2.52 -20.60 -3.73
N LEU A 41 -1.58 -19.75 -4.17
CA LEU A 41 -0.20 -20.16 -4.44
C LEU A 41 0.55 -20.61 -3.17
N ALA A 42 0.33 -19.93 -2.04
CA ALA A 42 0.99 -20.25 -0.78
C ALA A 42 0.50 -21.59 -0.19
N VAL A 43 -0.82 -21.82 -0.14
CA VAL A 43 -1.41 -23.08 0.33
C VAL A 43 -1.00 -24.25 -0.57
N GLY A 44 -1.07 -24.07 -1.90
CA GLY A 44 -0.63 -25.10 -2.84
C GLY A 44 0.84 -25.49 -2.69
N TRP A 45 1.68 -24.59 -2.18
CA TRP A 45 3.08 -24.88 -1.85
C TRP A 45 3.24 -25.69 -0.56
N VAL A 46 2.46 -25.38 0.48
CA VAL A 46 2.52 -26.06 1.78
C VAL A 46 2.02 -27.50 1.66
N ASP A 47 0.88 -27.71 0.98
CA ASP A 47 0.27 -29.03 0.81
C ASP A 47 1.17 -30.02 0.03
N ALA A 48 2.05 -29.50 -0.82
CA ALA A 48 2.98 -30.32 -1.60
C ALA A 48 4.13 -30.93 -0.77
N THR A 49 4.34 -30.49 0.47
CA THR A 49 5.57 -30.83 1.23
C THR A 49 5.46 -32.03 2.19
N GLY A 50 4.27 -32.53 2.52
CA GLY A 50 4.06 -33.77 3.30
C GLY A 50 4.95 -33.87 4.57
N LEU A 51 4.64 -33.08 5.60
CA LEU A 51 5.63 -32.65 6.62
C LEU A 51 6.07 -33.73 7.64
N THR A 52 5.21 -34.67 8.07
CA THR A 52 5.56 -35.59 9.18
C THR A 52 5.13 -37.05 9.03
N GLY A 53 4.15 -37.37 8.17
CA GLY A 53 3.67 -38.74 7.94
C GLY A 53 2.78 -39.31 9.04
N ILE A 54 2.44 -38.52 10.06
CA ILE A 54 1.55 -38.89 11.17
C ILE A 54 0.22 -38.15 10.97
N GLY A 55 -0.84 -38.88 10.59
CA GLY A 55 -2.08 -38.26 10.07
C GLY A 55 -2.70 -37.15 10.93
N TRP A 56 -2.78 -37.31 12.25
CA TRP A 56 -3.37 -36.28 13.13
C TRP A 56 -2.42 -35.09 13.35
N LEU A 57 -1.10 -35.33 13.34
CA LEU A 57 -0.08 -34.31 13.52
C LEU A 57 0.09 -33.49 12.23
N ASP A 58 0.10 -34.13 11.07
CA ASP A 58 0.07 -33.49 9.76
C ASP A 58 -1.18 -32.61 9.62
N THR A 59 -2.36 -33.11 10.01
CA THR A 59 -3.60 -32.32 9.97
C THR A 59 -3.50 -31.07 10.86
N THR A 60 -2.95 -31.22 12.07
CA THR A 60 -2.80 -30.10 13.01
C THR A 60 -1.78 -29.07 12.52
N ILE A 61 -0.65 -29.54 11.98
CA ILE A 61 0.41 -28.69 11.42
C ILE A 61 -0.07 -27.98 10.15
N SER A 62 -0.85 -28.64 9.29
CA SER A 62 -1.47 -28.00 8.13
C SER A 62 -2.39 -26.86 8.57
N TYR A 63 -3.33 -27.08 9.48
CA TYR A 63 -4.23 -26.00 9.93
C TYR A 63 -3.50 -24.85 10.62
N ALA A 64 -2.49 -25.14 11.44
CA ALA A 64 -1.67 -24.11 12.09
C ALA A 64 -0.79 -23.37 11.07
N GLY A 65 -0.23 -24.09 10.10
CA GLY A 65 0.54 -23.57 8.97
C GLY A 65 -0.30 -22.67 8.08
N ASP A 66 -1.50 -23.11 7.70
CA ASP A 66 -2.47 -22.33 6.94
C ASP A 66 -2.79 -21.03 7.66
N PHE A 67 -3.15 -21.11 8.95
CA PHE A 67 -3.45 -19.91 9.73
C PHE A 67 -2.24 -18.95 9.83
N ALA A 68 -1.04 -19.48 10.08
CA ALA A 68 0.18 -18.68 10.12
C ALA A 68 0.46 -18.03 8.75
N VAL A 69 0.27 -18.77 7.66
CA VAL A 69 0.38 -18.24 6.30
C VAL A 69 -0.67 -17.16 6.07
N ILE A 70 -1.92 -17.27 6.57
CA ILE A 70 -2.93 -16.20 6.43
C ILE A 70 -2.39 -14.94 7.08
N VAL A 71 -2.00 -15.03 8.35
CA VAL A 71 -1.65 -13.85 9.14
C VAL A 71 -0.37 -13.20 8.62
N ILE A 72 0.66 -14.00 8.33
CA ILE A 72 1.95 -13.50 7.85
C ILE A 72 1.79 -12.95 6.43
N SER A 73 1.11 -13.66 5.54
CA SER A 73 0.89 -13.20 4.16
C SER A 73 0.02 -11.95 4.14
N ALA A 74 -1.08 -11.92 4.91
CA ALA A 74 -1.93 -10.75 4.98
C ALA A 74 -1.14 -9.53 5.44
N TRP A 75 -0.32 -9.66 6.48
CA TRP A 75 0.45 -8.55 7.02
C TRP A 75 1.60 -8.11 6.11
N LEU A 76 2.37 -9.06 5.58
CA LEU A 76 3.57 -8.79 4.77
C LEU A 76 3.23 -8.40 3.33
N LEU A 77 2.16 -8.97 2.76
CA LEU A 77 1.72 -8.67 1.38
C LEU A 77 0.75 -7.48 1.31
N PHE A 78 0.22 -7.01 2.44
CA PHE A 78 -0.69 -5.84 2.46
C PHE A 78 -0.09 -4.65 1.72
N VAL A 79 1.11 -4.20 2.14
CA VAL A 79 1.75 -3.02 1.52
C VAL A 79 1.97 -3.24 0.02
N PRO A 80 2.62 -4.32 -0.45
CA PRO A 80 2.77 -4.59 -1.88
C PRO A 80 1.47 -4.64 -2.69
N ILE A 81 0.42 -5.28 -2.17
CA ILE A 81 -0.86 -5.42 -2.86
C ILE A 81 -1.53 -4.05 -2.96
N THR A 82 -1.65 -3.33 -1.84
CA THR A 82 -2.21 -1.98 -1.82
C THR A 82 -1.43 -1.05 -2.75
N SER A 83 -0.12 -1.20 -2.83
CA SER A 83 0.74 -0.43 -3.72
C SER A 83 0.42 -0.62 -5.19
N ALA A 84 0.35 -1.89 -5.61
CA ALA A 84 0.04 -2.27 -6.99
C ALA A 84 -1.34 -1.76 -7.40
N VAL A 85 -2.31 -1.90 -6.51
CA VAL A 85 -3.70 -1.47 -6.72
C VAL A 85 -3.82 0.05 -6.74
N MET A 86 -3.14 0.76 -5.83
CA MET A 86 -3.13 2.23 -5.82
C MET A 86 -2.52 2.79 -7.09
N GLY A 87 -1.49 2.15 -7.64
CA GLY A 87 -0.95 2.51 -8.96
C GLY A 87 -2.01 2.51 -10.08
N LEU A 88 -3.03 1.64 -10.01
CA LEU A 88 -4.11 1.58 -11.00
C LEU A 88 -5.17 2.67 -10.81
N VAL A 89 -5.41 3.05 -9.56
CA VAL A 89 -6.58 3.83 -9.15
C VAL A 89 -6.25 5.31 -8.90
N ILE A 90 -4.99 5.62 -8.58
CA ILE A 90 -4.55 6.95 -8.15
C ILE A 90 -4.80 8.02 -9.21
N ASP A 91 -4.70 7.67 -10.49
CA ASP A 91 -4.89 8.62 -11.57
C ASP A 91 -6.35 9.09 -11.70
N GLU A 92 -7.30 8.18 -11.47
CA GLU A 92 -8.74 8.50 -11.45
C GLU A 92 -9.09 9.31 -10.20
N VAL A 93 -8.62 8.89 -9.03
CA VAL A 93 -8.87 9.57 -7.74
C VAL A 93 -8.32 10.98 -7.76
N ALA A 94 -7.06 11.17 -8.17
CA ALA A 94 -6.45 12.48 -8.25
C ALA A 94 -7.19 13.39 -9.25
N GLY A 95 -7.70 12.83 -10.36
CA GLY A 95 -8.54 13.59 -11.29
C GLY A 95 -9.85 14.09 -10.67
N VAL A 96 -10.51 13.27 -9.83
CA VAL A 96 -11.73 13.70 -9.10
C VAL A 96 -11.39 14.81 -8.10
N VAL A 97 -10.33 14.62 -7.30
CA VAL A 97 -9.91 15.59 -6.29
C VAL A 97 -9.49 16.92 -6.92
N GLU A 98 -8.73 16.90 -8.03
CA GLU A 98 -8.29 18.11 -8.72
C GLU A 98 -9.46 18.91 -9.28
N ARG A 99 -10.43 18.26 -9.93
CA ARG A 99 -11.62 18.96 -10.48
C ARG A 99 -12.44 19.66 -9.40
N ARG A 100 -12.52 19.07 -8.20
CA ARG A 100 -13.35 19.59 -7.12
C ARG A 100 -12.62 20.61 -6.25
N SER A 101 -11.36 20.33 -5.90
CA SER A 101 -10.57 21.14 -4.98
C SER A 101 -9.74 22.22 -5.68
N TYR A 102 -9.44 22.06 -6.97
CA TYR A 102 -8.53 22.93 -7.73
C TYR A 102 -9.02 23.19 -9.18
N PRO A 103 -10.19 23.83 -9.36
CA PRO A 103 -10.81 24.00 -10.69
C PRO A 103 -9.99 24.84 -11.68
N GLY A 104 -9.02 25.63 -11.21
CA GLY A 104 -8.15 26.46 -12.06
C GLY A 104 -6.89 25.76 -12.59
N LEU A 105 -6.66 24.49 -12.23
CA LEU A 105 -5.47 23.77 -12.71
C LEU A 105 -5.62 23.32 -14.17
N PRO A 106 -4.57 23.47 -15.00
CA PRO A 106 -4.58 22.88 -16.33
C PRO A 106 -4.68 21.34 -16.25
N PRO A 107 -5.22 20.69 -17.30
CA PRO A 107 -5.32 19.24 -17.37
C PRO A 107 -3.96 18.60 -17.07
N ALA A 108 -3.92 17.70 -16.09
CA ALA A 108 -2.70 16.93 -15.81
C ALA A 108 -2.38 16.05 -17.02
N LYS A 109 -1.09 15.91 -17.36
CA LYS A 109 -0.65 14.96 -18.39
C LYS A 109 -0.99 13.51 -18.01
N GLY A 110 -1.14 13.24 -16.70
CA GLY A 110 -1.28 11.90 -16.16
C GLY A 110 0.07 11.18 -16.16
N ALA A 111 0.27 10.25 -15.23
CA ALA A 111 1.47 9.43 -15.25
C ALA A 111 1.37 8.36 -16.37
N GLY A 112 0.15 7.96 -16.73
CA GLY A 112 -0.13 6.94 -17.74
C GLY A 112 -0.15 5.55 -17.13
N PHE A 113 -1.07 4.69 -17.59
CA PHE A 113 -1.36 3.39 -16.99
C PHE A 113 -0.11 2.54 -16.70
N TRP A 114 0.76 2.38 -17.70
CA TRP A 114 1.97 1.56 -17.58
C TRP A 114 3.01 2.14 -16.62
N ALA A 115 3.17 3.46 -16.59
CA ALA A 115 4.10 4.10 -15.66
C ALA A 115 3.60 4.01 -14.22
N SER A 116 2.30 4.20 -14.00
CA SER A 116 1.68 4.07 -12.67
C SER A 116 1.72 2.62 -12.18
N LEU A 117 1.41 1.65 -13.05
CA LEU A 117 1.52 0.22 -12.74
C LEU A 117 2.96 -0.18 -12.42
N TRP A 118 3.93 0.22 -13.25
CA TRP A 118 5.34 -0.07 -13.03
C TRP A 118 5.85 0.57 -11.73
N SER A 119 5.44 1.80 -11.44
CA SER A 119 5.78 2.47 -10.18
C SER A 119 5.22 1.71 -8.98
N GLY A 120 3.94 1.30 -9.03
CA GLY A 120 3.29 0.52 -7.97
C GLY A 120 3.94 -0.85 -7.77
N VAL A 121 4.22 -1.59 -8.84
CA VAL A 121 4.92 -2.88 -8.76
C VAL A 121 6.33 -2.73 -8.21
N ARG A 122 7.11 -1.77 -8.71
CA ARG A 122 8.49 -1.52 -8.23
C ARG A 122 8.50 -1.16 -6.74
N PHE A 123 7.55 -0.34 -6.30
CA PHE A 123 7.41 0.01 -4.90
C PHE A 123 6.95 -1.19 -4.07
N GLY A 124 5.99 -1.98 -4.55
CA GLY A 124 5.53 -3.19 -3.88
C GLY A 124 6.65 -4.22 -3.69
N VAL A 125 7.49 -4.46 -4.71
CA VAL A 125 8.67 -5.32 -4.58
C VAL A 125 9.66 -4.76 -3.57
N PHE A 126 9.92 -3.45 -3.59
CA PHE A 126 10.79 -2.81 -2.61
C PHE A 126 10.24 -2.95 -1.18
N ALA A 127 8.94 -2.72 -0.98
CA ALA A 127 8.26 -2.86 0.30
C ALA A 127 8.30 -4.31 0.79
N LEU A 128 8.11 -5.27 -0.12
CA LEU A 128 8.19 -6.70 0.18
C LEU A 128 9.59 -7.09 0.69
N LEU A 129 10.63 -6.72 -0.06
CA LEU A 129 12.02 -7.00 0.33
C LEU A 129 12.37 -6.35 1.68
N LEU A 130 11.90 -5.12 1.90
CA LEU A 130 12.15 -4.40 3.14
C LEU A 130 11.42 -5.05 4.32
N ASN A 131 10.16 -5.46 4.16
CA ASN A 131 9.43 -6.18 5.21
C ASN A 131 10.09 -7.53 5.52
N LEU A 132 10.58 -8.25 4.51
CA LEU A 132 11.29 -9.51 4.71
C LEU A 132 12.60 -9.31 5.48
N LEU A 133 13.34 -8.23 5.20
CA LEU A 133 14.55 -7.86 5.94
C LEU A 133 14.25 -7.50 7.41
N VAL A 134 13.11 -6.86 7.64
CA VAL A 134 12.69 -6.40 8.97
C VAL A 134 12.00 -7.50 9.79
N LEU A 135 11.58 -8.59 9.14
CA LEU A 135 10.93 -9.75 9.76
C LEU A 135 11.61 -10.22 11.07
N PRO A 136 12.94 -10.40 11.13
CA PRO A 136 13.62 -10.84 12.36
C PRO A 136 13.56 -9.80 13.49
N LEU A 137 13.50 -8.50 13.16
CA LEU A 137 13.47 -7.43 14.15
C LEU A 137 12.10 -7.28 14.82
N TYR A 138 11.04 -7.80 14.22
CA TYR A 138 9.70 -7.77 14.83
C TYR A 138 9.57 -8.66 16.08
N PHE A 139 10.47 -9.63 16.27
CA PHE A 139 10.53 -10.45 17.48
C PHE A 139 11.15 -9.71 18.69
N VAL A 140 11.74 -8.52 18.47
CA VAL A 140 12.29 -7.71 19.55
C VAL A 140 11.19 -6.75 20.08
N PRO A 141 10.84 -6.82 21.38
CA PRO A 141 9.85 -5.93 21.98
C PRO A 141 10.24 -4.46 21.80
N VAL A 142 9.26 -3.55 21.67
CA VAL A 142 9.45 -2.11 21.42
C VAL A 142 9.96 -1.78 20.01
N VAL A 143 10.91 -2.54 19.48
CA VAL A 143 11.43 -2.39 18.12
C VAL A 143 10.33 -2.62 17.09
N ASN A 144 9.43 -3.58 17.34
CA ASN A 144 8.25 -3.83 16.51
C ASN A 144 7.36 -2.59 16.29
N LEU A 145 7.09 -1.80 17.32
CA LEU A 145 6.27 -0.58 17.28
C LEU A 145 6.98 0.53 16.50
N VAL A 146 8.28 0.72 16.77
CA VAL A 146 9.09 1.72 16.06
C VAL A 146 9.19 1.38 14.58
N LEU A 147 9.39 0.11 14.24
CA LEU A 147 9.41 -0.35 12.85
C LEU A 147 8.03 -0.23 12.22
N PHE A 148 6.97 -0.63 12.90
CA PHE A 148 5.62 -0.52 12.37
C PHE A 148 5.30 0.92 11.99
N VAL A 149 5.51 1.89 12.89
CA VAL A 149 5.19 3.30 12.62
C VAL A 149 6.20 3.94 11.68
N GLY A 150 7.50 3.71 11.90
CA GLY A 150 8.57 4.34 11.15
C GLY A 150 8.68 3.82 9.72
N LEU A 151 8.70 2.49 9.55
CA LEU A 151 8.82 1.84 8.26
C LEU A 151 7.59 2.11 7.40
N ASN A 152 6.39 1.85 7.92
CA ASN A 152 5.16 2.09 7.18
C ASN A 152 4.93 3.58 6.93
N GLY A 153 5.26 4.46 7.88
CA GLY A 153 5.16 5.89 7.69
C GLY A 153 6.05 6.40 6.54
N ILE A 154 7.29 5.91 6.42
CA ILE A 154 8.19 6.23 5.30
C ILE A 154 7.69 5.61 3.98
N LEU A 155 7.25 4.35 4.01
CA LEU A 155 6.76 3.62 2.84
C LEU A 155 5.52 4.32 2.25
N LEU A 156 4.47 4.49 3.05
CA LEU A 156 3.19 5.07 2.62
C LEU A 156 3.36 6.51 2.14
N SER A 157 4.10 7.33 2.90
CA SER A 157 4.32 8.72 2.52
C SER A 157 5.07 8.86 1.20
N ARG A 158 6.07 7.99 0.98
CA ARG A 158 6.84 7.97 -0.26
C ARG A 158 5.98 7.56 -1.43
N GLU A 159 5.22 6.47 -1.28
CA GLU A 159 4.42 5.91 -2.35
C GLU A 159 3.33 6.87 -2.83
N TYR A 160 2.46 7.29 -1.91
CA TYR A 160 1.32 8.14 -2.28
C TYR A 160 1.79 9.47 -2.85
N PHE A 161 2.89 10.01 -2.32
CA PHE A 161 3.50 11.20 -2.87
C PHE A 161 4.11 10.99 -4.24
N GLU A 162 4.90 9.93 -4.46
CA GLU A 162 5.52 9.66 -5.77
C GLU A 162 4.44 9.45 -6.84
N LEU A 163 3.39 8.68 -6.55
CA LEU A 163 2.28 8.45 -7.48
C LEU A 163 1.54 9.74 -7.85
N ALA A 164 1.28 10.60 -6.86
CA ALA A 164 0.64 11.90 -7.11
C ALA A 164 1.56 12.88 -7.85
N ALA A 165 2.85 12.93 -7.48
CA ALA A 165 3.83 13.84 -8.07
C ALA A 165 4.11 13.51 -9.54
N LEU A 166 4.21 12.23 -9.89
CA LEU A 166 4.48 11.76 -11.26
C LEU A 166 3.40 12.19 -12.28
N ARG A 167 2.20 12.54 -11.82
CA ARG A 167 1.13 13.06 -12.70
C ARG A 167 1.43 14.42 -13.30
N ARG A 168 2.24 15.23 -12.61
CA ARG A 168 2.51 16.63 -12.96
C ARG A 168 4.00 16.92 -13.12
N LEU A 169 4.87 16.12 -12.51
CA LEU A 169 6.32 16.30 -12.46
C LEU A 169 7.03 15.11 -13.08
N GLY A 170 8.21 15.36 -13.66
CA GLY A 170 9.11 14.28 -14.06
C GLY A 170 9.65 13.52 -12.85
N THR A 171 10.17 12.31 -13.08
CA THR A 171 10.74 11.44 -12.04
C THR A 171 11.82 12.14 -11.19
N ALA A 172 12.67 12.95 -11.83
CA ALA A 172 13.74 13.68 -11.16
C ALA A 172 13.21 14.80 -10.23
N GLU A 173 12.24 15.58 -10.70
CA GLU A 173 11.61 16.67 -9.93
C GLU A 173 10.77 16.12 -8.78
N ALA A 174 10.02 15.02 -9.00
CA ALA A 174 9.29 14.34 -7.96
C ALA A 174 10.23 13.88 -6.83
N LYS A 175 11.39 13.30 -7.18
CA LYS A 175 12.41 12.88 -6.21
C LYS A 175 12.97 14.08 -5.43
N ALA A 176 13.26 15.19 -6.10
CA ALA A 176 13.77 16.40 -5.46
C ALA A 176 12.76 17.02 -4.50
N MET A 177 11.48 17.10 -4.90
CA MET A 177 10.43 17.64 -4.03
C MET A 177 10.22 16.77 -2.79
N ARG A 178 10.27 15.44 -2.95
CA ARG A 178 10.20 14.49 -1.83
C ARG A 178 11.30 14.73 -0.81
N LEU A 179 12.55 14.88 -1.28
CA LEU A 179 13.70 15.13 -0.40
C LEU A 179 13.53 16.44 0.39
N ARG A 180 12.98 17.48 -0.25
CA ARG A 180 12.73 18.79 0.35
C ARG A 180 11.63 18.75 1.43
N HIS A 181 10.63 17.89 1.29
CA HIS A 181 9.47 17.81 2.21
C HIS A 181 9.42 16.50 3.02
N ARG A 182 10.54 15.80 3.15
CA ARG A 182 10.62 14.45 3.75
C ARG A 182 9.97 14.34 5.13
N THR A 183 10.13 15.36 5.98
CA THR A 183 9.64 15.33 7.36
C THR A 183 8.12 15.49 7.40
N THR A 184 7.58 16.40 6.59
CA THR A 184 6.13 16.60 6.45
C THR A 184 5.47 15.38 5.85
N LEU A 185 6.07 14.79 4.82
CA LEU A 185 5.60 13.56 4.20
C LEU A 185 5.60 12.42 5.21
N PHE A 186 6.68 12.23 5.95
CA PHE A 186 6.77 11.21 7.00
C PHE A 186 5.66 11.35 8.05
N VAL A 187 5.39 12.55 8.55
CA VAL A 187 4.33 12.78 9.55
C VAL A 187 2.95 12.40 9.00
N HIS A 188 2.66 12.74 7.73
CA HIS A 188 1.40 12.34 7.11
C HIS A 188 1.33 10.83 6.90
N GLY A 189 2.41 10.20 6.43
CA GLY A 189 2.46 8.75 6.26
C GLY A 189 2.31 8.00 7.59
N ALA A 190 2.97 8.48 8.64
CA ALA A 190 2.85 7.92 9.98
C ALA A 190 1.42 8.04 10.51
N ALA A 191 0.76 9.19 10.31
CA ALA A 191 -0.64 9.35 10.66
C ALA A 191 -1.56 8.37 9.91
N VAL A 192 -1.31 8.16 8.62
CA VAL A 192 -2.05 7.18 7.80
C VAL A 192 -1.78 5.74 8.25
N SER A 193 -0.58 5.42 8.78
CA SER A 193 -0.29 4.09 9.32
C SER A 193 -1.14 3.70 10.54
N PHE A 194 -1.81 4.66 11.19
CA PHE A 194 -2.71 4.43 12.33
C PHE A 194 -4.20 4.39 11.95
N LEU A 195 -4.54 4.65 10.68
CA LEU A 195 -5.90 4.62 10.14
C LEU A 195 -6.18 3.25 9.51
#